data_AF-A0AAE3NCJ0-F1
#
_entry.id   AF-A0AAE3NCJ0-F1
#
_cell.length_a   1.000
_cell.length_b   1.000
_cell.length_c   1.000
_cell.angle_alpha   90.00
_cell.angle_beta   90.00
_cell.angle_gamma   90.00
#
_symmetry.space_group_name_H-M   'P 1'
#
loop_
_entity.id
_entity.type
_entity.pdbx_description
1 polymer ?
#
loop_
_entity_poly.entity_id
_entity_poly.type
_entity_poly.pdbx_seq_one_letter_code
_entity_poly.pdbx_strand_id
1 'polypeptide(L)'
;MTSPISSRSLATLGAAALILCTLTPAQATANPPIQMAPQGVEYMCGGQRGAEELAFMEKVSPRWGATLEFAVNGAPRGKFAAPVQISMRNKYNGEHVLQAKADGPLMVARLAPGTYEVQATLGTLTLTQEVVVRLGQPGRTLFLWPSNFDIASATMPRQTLAQGR
;
A
#
# COMPACT_ATOMS: atom_id res chain seq x y z
N MET A 1 47.95 57.11 33.93
CA MET A 1 47.57 55.97 33.07
C MET A 1 46.05 55.91 32.99
N THR A 2 45.50 56.23 31.82
CA THR A 2 44.32 55.63 31.16
C THR A 2 43.07 55.22 31.98
N SER A 3 41.93 55.83 31.61
CA SER A 3 40.49 55.68 31.93
C SER A 3 39.92 54.23 31.95
N PRO A 4 38.58 53.95 32.03
CA PRO A 4 37.38 54.78 32.31
C PRO A 4 36.27 54.15 33.21
N ILE A 5 35.37 55.01 33.70
CA ILE A 5 33.89 54.99 33.71
C ILE A 5 33.19 53.62 33.50
N SER A 6 32.31 53.24 34.45
CA SER A 6 30.94 52.83 34.09
C SER A 6 29.99 52.90 35.29
N SER A 7 28.99 53.76 35.19
CA SER A 7 27.76 53.71 35.96
C SER A 7 26.62 53.75 34.96
N ARG A 8 25.69 52.80 35.04
CA ARG A 8 24.27 53.05 34.80
C ARG A 8 23.40 51.89 35.27
N SER A 9 22.42 52.30 36.05
CA SER A 9 21.49 51.55 36.86
C SER A 9 20.44 50.77 36.07
N LEU A 10 19.79 49.85 36.79
CA LEU A 10 18.65 49.01 36.41
C LEU A 10 17.39 49.73 35.93
N ALA A 11 16.49 48.92 35.33
CA ALA A 11 15.02 49.00 35.27
C ALA A 11 14.46 49.56 33.94
N THR A 12 13.40 49.06 33.29
CA THR A 12 12.37 48.05 33.63
C THR A 12 11.57 47.70 32.35
N LEU A 13 10.98 46.49 32.32
CA LEU A 13 9.67 46.09 31.74
C LEU A 13 9.31 46.42 30.26
N GLY A 14 9.12 45.35 29.49
CA GLY A 14 8.36 45.35 28.23
C GLY A 14 8.05 43.92 27.79
N ALA A 15 7.10 43.25 28.45
CA ALA A 15 6.63 41.92 28.07
C ALA A 15 5.67 42.04 26.88
N ALA A 16 6.15 41.73 25.67
CA ALA A 16 5.30 41.49 24.50
C ALA A 16 5.25 39.98 24.25
N ALA A 17 4.17 39.33 24.69
CA ALA A 17 3.90 37.93 24.43
C ALA A 17 3.60 37.75 22.93
N LEU A 18 4.59 37.27 22.18
CA LEU A 18 4.39 36.83 20.80
C LEU A 18 3.61 35.51 20.82
N ILE A 19 2.37 35.59 20.37
CA ILE A 19 1.48 34.47 20.08
C ILE A 19 2.12 33.63 18.97
N LEU A 20 2.83 32.56 19.33
CA LEU A 20 3.23 31.53 18.37
C LEU A 20 2.00 30.69 18.05
N CYS A 21 1.25 31.11 17.03
CA CYS A 21 0.25 30.29 16.40
C CYS A 21 0.99 29.17 15.65
N THR A 22 1.15 28.00 16.29
CA THR A 22 1.67 26.80 15.64
C THR A 22 0.64 26.36 14.60
N LEU A 23 0.82 26.80 13.35
CA LEU A 23 0.16 26.20 12.20
C LEU A 23 0.68 24.76 12.10
N THR A 24 -0.04 23.83 12.71
CA THR A 24 0.11 22.41 12.41
C THR A 24 -0.21 22.26 10.92
N PRO A 25 0.73 21.83 10.08
CA PRO A 25 0.37 21.48 8.71
C PRO A 25 -0.69 20.39 8.81
N ALA A 26 -1.88 20.67 8.30
CA ALA A 26 -2.87 19.64 8.05
C ALA A 26 -2.14 18.54 7.26
N GLN A 27 -1.90 17.40 7.90
CA GLN A 27 -1.31 16.24 7.25
C GLN A 27 -2.33 15.83 6.20
N ALA A 28 -2.19 16.35 4.98
CA ALA A 28 -2.92 15.85 3.84
C ALA A 28 -2.58 14.36 3.78
N THR A 29 -3.54 13.50 4.13
CA THR A 29 -3.46 12.06 3.89
C THR A 29 -3.06 11.91 2.43
N ALA A 30 -1.77 11.69 2.18
CA ALA A 30 -1.24 11.66 0.83
C ALA A 30 -1.92 10.50 0.11
N ASN A 31 -2.57 10.72 -1.02
CA ASN A 31 -3.19 9.61 -1.76
C ASN A 31 -2.13 8.52 -2.04
N PRO A 32 -2.52 7.23 -2.04
CA PRO A 32 -1.58 6.17 -2.39
C PRO A 32 -0.96 6.45 -3.77
N PRO A 33 0.35 6.18 -3.95
CA PRO A 33 1.03 6.50 -5.19
C PRO A 33 0.53 5.60 -6.33
N ILE A 34 0.35 6.21 -7.50
CA ILE A 34 0.14 5.47 -8.75
C ILE A 34 1.51 4.93 -9.19
N GLN A 35 1.57 3.64 -9.45
CA GLN A 35 2.76 2.92 -9.90
C GLN A 35 2.55 2.43 -11.34
N MET A 36 3.65 2.25 -12.07
CA MET A 36 3.63 1.71 -13.43
C MET A 36 4.32 0.35 -13.43
N ALA A 37 3.60 -0.68 -13.86
CA ALA A 37 4.19 -2.00 -14.01
C ALA A 37 5.15 -2.04 -15.22
N PRO A 38 6.13 -2.96 -15.26
CA PRO A 38 7.04 -3.11 -16.40
C PRO A 38 6.32 -3.33 -17.74
N GLN A 39 5.08 -3.81 -17.70
CA GLN A 39 4.24 -4.08 -18.86
C GLN A 39 3.44 -2.85 -19.32
N GLY A 40 3.56 -1.70 -18.63
CA GLY A 40 2.86 -0.46 -18.97
C GLY A 40 1.45 -0.33 -18.37
N VAL A 41 1.06 -1.21 -17.45
CA VAL A 41 -0.21 -1.10 -16.70
C VAL A 41 -0.01 -0.24 -15.46
N GLU A 42 -0.81 0.82 -15.34
CA GLU A 42 -0.90 1.63 -14.13
C GLU A 42 -1.62 0.85 -13.03
N TYR A 43 -1.08 0.85 -11.82
CA TYR A 43 -1.74 0.26 -10.67
C TYR A 43 -1.56 1.11 -9.41
N MET A 44 -2.41 0.90 -8.43
CA MET A 44 -2.34 1.57 -7.14
C MET A 44 -2.76 0.60 -6.04
N CYS A 45 -1.97 0.58 -4.97
CA CYS A 45 -2.21 -0.25 -3.79
C CYS A 45 -2.51 0.64 -2.59
N GLY A 46 -3.40 0.21 -1.70
CA GLY A 46 -3.77 0.99 -0.52
C GLY A 46 -4.69 0.26 0.43
N GLY A 47 -5.09 0.97 1.50
CA GLY A 47 -5.84 0.44 2.63
C GLY A 47 -4.94 0.01 3.79
N GLN A 48 -3.62 0.20 3.70
CA GLN A 48 -2.67 -0.10 4.77
C GLN A 48 -2.70 0.98 5.86
N ARG A 49 -3.04 2.22 5.50
CA ARG A 49 -3.12 3.37 6.41
C ARG A 49 -4.49 3.53 7.08
N GLY A 50 -5.42 2.61 6.83
CA GLY A 50 -6.73 2.56 7.48
C GLY A 50 -7.90 2.81 6.55
N ALA A 51 -9.07 3.05 7.15
CA ALA A 51 -10.35 3.07 6.46
C ALA A 51 -10.51 4.22 5.46
N GLU A 52 -9.91 5.39 5.72
CA GLU A 52 -10.01 6.57 4.85
C GLU A 52 -9.35 6.32 3.48
N GLU A 53 -8.15 5.73 3.51
CA GLU A 53 -7.43 5.34 2.30
C GLU A 53 -8.20 4.26 1.52
N LEU A 54 -8.77 3.29 2.24
CA LEU A 54 -9.60 2.25 1.62
C LEU A 54 -10.85 2.85 0.96
N ALA A 55 -11.53 3.79 1.62
CA ALA A 55 -12.69 4.49 1.06
C ALA A 55 -12.33 5.33 -0.18
N PHE A 56 -11.16 5.98 -0.18
CA PHE A 56 -10.64 6.66 -1.37
C PHE A 56 -10.43 5.67 -2.52
N MET A 57 -9.81 4.53 -2.24
CA MET A 57 -9.58 3.49 -3.23
C MET A 57 -10.89 2.92 -3.79
N GLU A 58 -11.89 2.65 -2.95
CA GLU A 58 -13.22 2.22 -3.40
C GLU A 58 -13.86 3.25 -4.32
N LYS A 59 -13.76 4.54 -3.98
CA LYS A 59 -14.30 5.65 -4.79
C LYS A 59 -13.66 5.75 -6.17
N VAL A 60 -12.36 5.47 -6.28
CA VAL A 60 -11.66 5.50 -7.57
C VAL A 60 -11.72 4.17 -8.30
N SER A 61 -12.00 3.04 -7.65
CA SER A 61 -12.02 1.72 -8.30
C SER A 61 -12.79 1.65 -9.64
N PRO A 62 -13.92 2.37 -9.86
CA PRO A 62 -14.66 2.26 -11.11
C PRO A 62 -13.94 2.77 -12.37
N ARG A 63 -12.92 3.63 -12.21
CA ARG A 63 -12.14 4.21 -13.33
C ARG A 63 -10.86 3.42 -13.67
N TRP A 64 -10.48 2.44 -12.85
CA TRP A 64 -9.29 1.61 -13.09
C TRP A 64 -9.64 0.34 -13.87
N GLY A 65 -10.87 -0.16 -13.80
CA GLY A 65 -11.27 -1.31 -14.63
C GLY A 65 -11.01 -2.66 -13.96
N ALA A 66 -10.01 -2.81 -13.09
CA ALA A 66 -9.89 -3.99 -12.22
C ALA A 66 -9.62 -3.62 -10.76
N THR A 67 -10.25 -4.36 -9.84
CA THR A 67 -10.08 -4.28 -8.39
C THR A 67 -9.75 -5.65 -7.82
N LEU A 68 -8.63 -5.76 -7.12
CA LEU A 68 -8.18 -6.98 -6.44
C LEU A 68 -8.23 -6.75 -4.94
N GLU A 69 -8.99 -7.58 -4.24
CA GLU A 69 -9.09 -7.57 -2.79
C GLU A 69 -8.29 -8.72 -2.19
N PHE A 70 -7.56 -8.44 -1.11
CA PHE A 70 -6.75 -9.42 -0.42
C PHE A 70 -7.21 -9.53 1.03
N ALA A 71 -7.33 -10.76 1.54
CA ALA A 71 -7.68 -11.02 2.92
C ALA A 71 -7.12 -12.37 3.38
N VAL A 72 -6.81 -12.46 4.67
CA VAL A 72 -6.52 -13.75 5.33
C VAL A 72 -7.68 -14.03 6.26
N ASN A 73 -8.25 -15.24 6.18
CA ASN A 73 -9.34 -15.64 7.05
C ASN A 73 -8.90 -15.50 8.51
N GLY A 74 -9.77 -15.03 9.40
CA GLY A 74 -9.45 -14.84 10.82
C GLY A 74 -8.45 -13.72 11.15
N ALA A 75 -7.94 -12.97 10.16
CA ALA A 75 -7.08 -11.82 10.38
C ALA A 75 -7.80 -10.50 10.07
N PRO A 76 -7.45 -9.38 10.75
CA PRO A 76 -7.94 -8.06 10.38
C PRO A 76 -7.53 -7.69 8.95
N ARG A 77 -8.46 -7.10 8.17
CA ARG A 77 -8.21 -6.63 6.79
C ARG A 77 -7.03 -5.63 6.79
N GLY A 78 -6.10 -5.82 5.86
CA GLY A 78 -4.92 -4.95 5.72
C GLY A 78 -3.72 -5.30 6.59
N LYS A 79 -3.81 -6.34 7.41
CA LYS A 79 -2.67 -6.88 8.15
C LYS A 79 -2.12 -8.11 7.43
N PHE A 80 -1.13 -7.89 6.56
CA PHE A 80 -0.36 -8.96 5.92
C PHE A 80 1.04 -9.04 6.51
N ALA A 81 1.56 -10.25 6.67
CA ALA A 81 2.94 -10.48 7.09
C ALA A 81 3.96 -10.17 5.97
N ALA A 82 3.51 -10.19 4.71
CA ALA A 82 4.34 -9.95 3.54
C ALA A 82 3.51 -9.35 2.40
N PRO A 83 4.12 -8.63 1.45
CA PRO A 83 3.43 -8.15 0.25
C PRO A 83 3.01 -9.31 -0.65
N VAL A 84 1.83 -9.18 -1.25
CA VAL A 84 1.27 -10.17 -2.20
C VAL A 84 1.96 -10.00 -3.55
N GLN A 85 2.52 -11.06 -4.11
CA GLN A 85 3.03 -11.06 -5.48
C GLN A 85 1.87 -11.25 -6.45
N ILE A 86 1.75 -10.38 -7.44
CA ILE A 86 0.68 -10.44 -8.45
C ILE A 86 1.30 -10.71 -9.81
N SER A 87 0.78 -11.74 -10.48
CA SER A 87 1.04 -12.06 -11.88
C SER A 87 -0.29 -12.17 -12.59
N MET A 88 -0.51 -11.35 -13.62
CA MET A 88 -1.75 -11.32 -14.38
C MET A 88 -1.50 -11.62 -15.84
N ARG A 89 -2.30 -12.51 -16.40
CA ARG A 89 -2.23 -12.89 -17.81
C ARG A 89 -3.59 -12.75 -18.46
N ASN A 90 -3.61 -12.33 -19.71
CA ASN A 90 -4.83 -12.39 -20.51
C ASN A 90 -5.14 -13.86 -20.82
N LYS A 91 -6.38 -14.27 -20.51
CA LYS A 91 -6.81 -15.67 -20.53
C LYS A 91 -6.76 -16.29 -21.94
N TYR A 92 -6.95 -15.49 -22.98
CA TYR A 92 -7.10 -15.99 -24.35
C TYR A 92 -5.79 -16.05 -25.13
N ASN A 93 -4.93 -15.02 -24.99
CA ASN A 93 -3.66 -14.95 -25.72
C ASN A 93 -2.44 -15.32 -24.86
N GLY A 94 -2.63 -15.51 -23.54
CA GLY A 94 -1.56 -15.84 -22.59
C GLY A 94 -0.59 -14.69 -22.29
N GLU A 95 -0.86 -13.49 -22.82
CA GLU A 95 -0.02 -12.31 -22.66
C GLU A 95 0.10 -11.91 -21.19
N HIS A 96 1.32 -11.65 -20.73
CA HIS A 96 1.56 -11.17 -19.38
C HIS A 96 1.29 -9.66 -19.32
N VAL A 97 0.23 -9.25 -18.63
CA VAL A 97 -0.23 -7.85 -18.62
C VAL A 97 0.16 -7.08 -17.37
N LEU A 98 0.41 -7.74 -16.24
CA LEU A 98 0.77 -7.06 -15.00
C LEU A 98 1.62 -7.96 -14.09
N GLN A 99 2.79 -7.46 -13.69
CA GLN A 99 3.58 -7.99 -12.59
C GLN A 99 3.79 -6.89 -11.56
N ALA A 100 3.34 -7.12 -10.33
CA ALA A 100 3.41 -6.14 -9.27
C ALA A 100 3.49 -6.79 -7.88
N LYS A 101 3.85 -5.98 -6.89
CA LYS A 101 3.73 -6.31 -5.47
C LYS A 101 2.64 -5.45 -4.87
N ALA A 102 1.72 -6.07 -4.14
CA ALA A 102 0.67 -5.37 -3.41
C ALA A 102 0.98 -5.36 -1.91
N ASP A 103 1.22 -4.17 -1.37
CA ASP A 103 1.56 -3.95 0.05
C ASP A 103 0.32 -3.68 0.91
N GLY A 104 -0.87 -3.68 0.32
CA GLY A 104 -2.14 -3.36 0.99
C GLY A 104 -3.27 -4.33 0.66
N PRO A 105 -4.40 -4.24 1.37
CA PRO A 105 -5.56 -5.15 1.19
C PRO A 105 -6.35 -4.90 -0.09
N LEU A 106 -6.06 -3.81 -0.80
CA LEU A 106 -6.76 -3.44 -2.00
C LEU A 106 -5.74 -2.95 -3.04
N MET A 107 -5.87 -3.48 -4.26
CA MET A 107 -5.12 -3.04 -5.42
C MET A 107 -6.10 -2.75 -6.55
N VAL A 108 -5.92 -1.63 -7.23
CA VAL A 108 -6.63 -1.30 -8.46
C VAL A 108 -5.63 -1.26 -9.60
N ALA A 109 -6.01 -1.76 -10.78
CA ALA A 109 -5.15 -1.83 -11.95
C ALA A 109 -5.89 -1.35 -13.18
N ARG A 110 -5.21 -0.55 -14.01
CA ARG A 110 -5.76 0.08 -15.21
C ARG A 110 -5.76 -0.88 -16.40
N LEU A 111 -6.83 -1.64 -16.56
CA LEU A 111 -6.93 -2.67 -17.59
C LEU A 111 -7.92 -2.30 -18.69
N ALA A 112 -7.60 -2.69 -19.91
CA ALA A 112 -8.55 -2.70 -21.01
C ALA A 112 -9.66 -3.75 -20.77
N PRO A 113 -10.80 -3.66 -21.47
CA PRO A 113 -11.80 -4.73 -21.46
C PRO A 113 -11.19 -6.06 -21.91
N GLY A 114 -11.43 -7.12 -21.15
CA GLY A 114 -10.83 -8.43 -21.37
C GLY A 114 -11.08 -9.39 -20.20
N THR A 115 -10.66 -10.63 -20.38
CA THR A 115 -10.68 -11.66 -19.33
C THR A 115 -9.25 -11.99 -18.94
N TYR A 116 -8.96 -11.89 -17.65
CA TYR A 116 -7.61 -12.07 -17.12
C TYR A 116 -7.60 -13.14 -16.04
N GLU A 117 -6.58 -13.98 -16.08
CA GLU A 117 -6.22 -14.86 -14.98
C GLU A 117 -5.23 -14.13 -14.08
N VAL A 118 -5.55 -14.08 -12.79
CA VAL A 118 -4.77 -13.38 -11.77
C VAL A 118 -4.26 -14.41 -10.79
N GLN A 119 -2.94 -14.48 -10.68
CA GLN A 119 -2.24 -15.29 -9.69
C GLN A 119 -1.73 -14.37 -8.60
N ALA A 120 -2.25 -14.57 -7.38
CA ALA A 120 -1.85 -13.82 -6.20
C ALA A 120 -1.14 -14.76 -5.24
N THR A 121 0.13 -14.48 -4.95
CA THR A 121 0.96 -15.29 -4.05
C THR A 121 1.24 -14.53 -2.76
N LEU A 122 0.84 -15.12 -1.64
CA LEU A 122 1.20 -14.65 -0.30
C LEU A 122 2.07 -15.73 0.34
N GLY A 123 3.32 -15.40 0.67
CA GLY A 123 4.29 -16.42 1.14
C GLY A 123 4.53 -17.49 0.08
N THR A 124 4.15 -18.74 0.37
CA THR A 124 4.31 -19.88 -0.55
C THR A 124 3.00 -20.33 -1.23
N LEU A 125 1.84 -19.74 -0.90
CA LEU A 125 0.55 -20.12 -1.49
C LEU A 125 0.09 -19.10 -2.50
N THR A 126 -0.17 -19.63 -3.69
CA THR A 126 -0.73 -18.90 -4.81
C THR A 126 -2.20 -19.24 -4.92
N LEU A 127 -3.04 -18.22 -4.95
CA LEU A 127 -4.44 -18.33 -5.31
C LEU A 127 -4.60 -17.80 -6.73
N THR A 128 -5.35 -18.53 -7.55
CA THR A 128 -5.67 -18.13 -8.91
C THR A 128 -7.14 -17.76 -8.98
N GLN A 129 -7.43 -16.58 -9.52
CA GLN A 129 -8.79 -16.12 -9.76
C GLN A 129 -8.91 -15.52 -11.16
N GLU A 130 -10.12 -15.56 -11.71
CA GLU A 130 -10.46 -14.85 -12.93
C GLU A 130 -10.99 -13.45 -12.61
N VAL A 131 -10.62 -12.46 -13.42
CA VAL A 131 -11.23 -11.14 -13.43
C VAL A 131 -11.67 -10.79 -14.85
N VAL A 132 -12.94 -10.40 -14.98
CA VAL A 132 -13.54 -9.99 -16.25
C VAL A 132 -13.79 -8.49 -16.21
N VAL A 133 -13.13 -7.76 -17.11
CA VAL A 133 -13.30 -6.31 -17.28
C VAL A 133 -14.15 -6.08 -18.52
N ARG A 134 -15.27 -5.36 -18.38
CA ARG A 134 -16.12 -4.98 -19.53
C ARG A 134 -16.20 -3.47 -19.64
N LEU A 135 -16.60 -2.97 -20.80
CA LEU A 135 -16.78 -1.54 -21.01
C LEU A 135 -17.78 -0.98 -20.00
N GLY A 136 -17.35 -0.01 -19.19
CA GLY A 136 -18.19 0.60 -18.15
C GLY A 136 -18.51 -0.29 -16.95
N GLN A 137 -17.93 -1.50 -16.87
CA GLN A 137 -18.11 -2.44 -15.77
C GLN A 137 -16.74 -2.97 -15.32
N PRO A 138 -16.14 -2.38 -14.28
CA PRO A 138 -14.86 -2.84 -13.76
C PRO A 138 -14.99 -4.26 -13.18
N GLY A 139 -13.97 -5.09 -13.42
CA GLY A 139 -13.86 -6.40 -12.80
C GLY A 139 -13.42 -6.31 -11.34
N ARG A 140 -13.91 -7.23 -10.50
CA ARG A 140 -13.51 -7.35 -9.10
C ARG A 140 -13.30 -8.80 -8.73
N THR A 141 -12.29 -9.09 -7.93
CA THR A 141 -12.08 -10.43 -7.36
C THR A 141 -11.46 -10.35 -5.96
N LEU A 142 -11.71 -11.39 -5.16
CA LEU A 142 -11.24 -11.53 -3.79
C LEU A 142 -10.33 -12.75 -3.67
N PHE A 143 -9.15 -12.53 -3.10
CA PHE A 143 -8.22 -13.56 -2.68
C PHE A 143 -8.30 -13.71 -1.16
N LEU A 144 -8.89 -14.82 -0.73
CA LEU A 144 -9.01 -15.17 0.68
C LEU A 144 -8.10 -16.35 0.99
N TRP A 145 -6.97 -16.09 1.63
CA TRP A 145 -6.09 -17.16 2.13
C TRP A 145 -6.65 -17.73 3.44
N PRO A 146 -6.48 -19.04 3.70
CA PRO A 146 -6.93 -19.62 4.95
C PRO A 146 -5.97 -19.25 6.11
N SER A 147 -6.49 -19.13 7.33
CA SER A 147 -5.76 -18.64 8.51
C SER A 147 -4.57 -19.50 8.91
N ASN A 148 -4.66 -20.80 8.60
CA ASN A 148 -3.64 -21.81 8.87
C ASN A 148 -2.52 -21.80 7.83
N PHE A 149 -2.59 -20.92 6.82
CA PHE A 149 -1.51 -20.70 5.87
C PHE A 149 -0.38 -19.88 6.52
N ASP A 150 0.25 -20.53 7.49
CA ASP A 150 1.56 -20.32 8.08
C ASP A 150 2.16 -18.92 7.94
N ILE A 151 1.68 -17.98 8.76
CA ILE A 151 2.34 -16.71 9.12
C ILE A 151 3.78 -16.99 9.67
N ALA A 152 4.06 -18.23 10.11
CA ALA A 152 5.38 -18.68 10.57
C ALA A 152 6.38 -18.98 9.42
N SER A 153 5.93 -19.45 8.26
CA SER A 153 6.78 -19.78 7.10
C SER A 153 7.39 -18.55 6.44
N ALA A 154 6.79 -17.37 6.65
CA ALA A 154 7.33 -16.10 6.18
C ALA A 154 8.40 -15.51 7.13
N THR A 155 8.55 -16.04 8.35
CA THR A 155 9.39 -15.44 9.41
C THR A 155 10.68 -16.23 9.70
N MET A 156 10.81 -17.47 9.24
CA MET A 156 12.04 -18.25 9.42
C MET A 156 12.94 -18.18 8.17
N PRO A 157 14.14 -17.59 8.23
CA PRO A 157 15.17 -17.95 7.25
C PRO A 157 15.40 -19.45 7.34
N ARG A 158 15.54 -20.09 6.17
CA ARG A 158 15.86 -21.50 5.99
C ARG A 158 17.21 -21.83 6.63
N GLN A 159 17.28 -21.91 7.95
CA GLN A 159 18.47 -22.35 8.66
C GLN A 159 18.39 -23.86 8.83
N THR A 160 19.37 -24.51 8.19
CA THR A 160 20.02 -25.76 8.62
C THR A 160 19.16 -27.01 8.74
N LEU A 161 19.11 -27.78 7.65
CA LEU A 161 19.25 -29.25 7.68
C LEU A 161 19.92 -29.70 6.36
N ALA A 162 21.16 -29.25 6.17
CA ALA A 162 22.10 -29.78 5.19
C ALA A 162 23.52 -29.65 5.77
N GLN A 163 23.76 -30.39 6.85
CA GLN A 163 25.07 -30.69 7.40
C GLN A 163 24.90 -32.13 7.92
N GLY A 164 25.20 -33.16 7.14
CA GLY A 164 26.56 -33.46 6.73
C GLY A 164 27.26 -34.18 7.87
N ARG A 165 26.91 -35.45 8.13
CA ARG A 165 27.83 -36.60 8.21
C ARG A 165 27.06 -37.90 8.41
#